data_AF-A0A6N4X795-F1
#
_entry.id   AF-A0A6N4X795-F1
#
_cell.length_a   1.000
_cell.length_b   1.000
_cell.length_c   1.000
_cell.angle_alpha   90.00
_cell.angle_beta   90.00
_cell.angle_gamma   90.00
#
_symmetry.space_group_name_H-M   'P 1'
#
loop_
_entity.id
_entity.type
_entity.pdbx_description
1 polymer ?
#
loop_
_entity_poly.entity_id
_entity_poly.type
_entity_poly.pdbx_seq_one_letter_code
_entity_poly.pdbx_strand_id
1 'polypeptide(L)'
;MLLKAKSYKKRKYLVSNFIFISFRLSKYIYNYTGHLVNVRLNYFNNESLEENNYYPFGLKHQGYTILSGNPSYQYKYNGKELQETGMYDYGARFYISDIGRWGVIDPLAEKT
;
A
#
# COMPACT_ATOMS: atom_id res chain seq x y z
N MET A 1 15.33 -5.13 8.30
CA MET A 1 15.99 -5.60 7.05
C MET A 1 14.94 -6.30 6.19
N LEU A 2 14.38 -5.62 5.18
CA LEU A 2 13.36 -6.19 4.27
C LEU A 2 14.06 -7.01 3.18
N LEU A 3 13.76 -8.30 3.08
CA LEU A 3 14.27 -9.19 2.03
C LEU A 3 13.27 -9.24 0.86
N LYS A 4 13.71 -8.87 -0.36
CA LYS A 4 12.91 -8.99 -1.60
C LYS A 4 12.75 -10.47 -1.99
N ALA A 5 11.51 -10.91 -2.22
CA ALA A 5 11.19 -12.29 -2.61
C ALA A 5 11.05 -12.48 -4.14
N LYS A 6 11.44 -13.67 -4.61
CA LYS A 6 11.45 -14.11 -6.02
C LYS A 6 10.03 -14.19 -6.64
N SER A 7 9.94 -13.78 -7.90
CA SER A 7 8.74 -13.84 -8.75
C SER A 7 8.46 -15.25 -9.28
N TYR A 8 7.23 -15.75 -9.18
CA TYR A 8 6.80 -17.03 -9.77
C TYR A 8 5.46 -16.94 -10.55
N LYS A 9 5.29 -17.91 -11.45
CA LYS A 9 4.59 -17.91 -12.76
C LYS A 9 3.10 -17.49 -12.76
N LYS A 10 2.78 -16.60 -13.71
CA LYS A 10 1.48 -15.97 -14.06
C LYS A 10 0.32 -16.95 -14.32
N ARG A 11 -0.80 -16.79 -13.60
CA ARG A 11 -2.16 -16.99 -14.14
C ARG A 11 -2.67 -15.64 -14.67
N LYS A 12 -3.36 -15.66 -15.82
CA LYS A 12 -3.82 -14.51 -16.62
C LYS A 12 -4.78 -13.59 -15.85
N TYR A 13 -4.26 -12.74 -14.98
CA TYR A 13 -4.85 -11.44 -14.61
C TYR A 13 -3.66 -10.49 -14.43
N LEU A 14 -3.58 -9.46 -15.27
CA LEU A 14 -2.48 -8.51 -15.30
C LEU A 14 -2.56 -7.60 -14.07
N VAL A 15 -2.04 -8.01 -12.91
CA VAL A 15 -1.42 -7.08 -11.96
C VAL A 15 -0.33 -7.78 -11.14
N SER A 16 0.73 -7.04 -10.80
CA SER A 16 1.90 -7.49 -10.06
C SER A 16 1.51 -8.04 -8.67
N ASN A 17 1.81 -9.32 -8.43
CA ASN A 17 1.70 -9.97 -7.12
C ASN A 17 3.03 -9.77 -6.37
N PHE A 18 3.01 -8.98 -5.30
CA PHE A 18 4.11 -8.95 -4.33
C PHE A 18 3.76 -9.86 -3.16
N ILE A 19 4.72 -10.71 -2.77
CA ILE A 19 4.64 -11.59 -1.60
C ILE A 19 5.40 -10.92 -0.48
N PHE A 20 4.79 -10.78 0.69
CA PHE A 20 5.50 -10.37 1.90
C PHE A 20 5.15 -11.30 3.06
N ILE A 21 6.11 -11.47 3.95
CA ILE A 21 5.97 -12.27 5.15
C ILE A 21 5.60 -11.31 6.28
N SER A 22 4.42 -11.49 6.88
CA SER A 22 4.12 -10.82 8.14
C SER A 22 4.84 -11.56 9.26
N PHE A 23 5.90 -10.96 9.82
CA PHE A 23 6.69 -11.55 10.89
C PHE A 23 5.85 -11.82 12.15
N ARG A 24 4.86 -10.95 12.44
CA ARG A 24 3.96 -11.11 13.58
C ARG A 24 3.01 -12.29 13.44
N LEU A 25 2.65 -12.66 12.20
CA LEU A 25 1.66 -13.71 11.93
C LEU A 25 2.30 -15.03 11.47
N SER A 26 3.60 -15.05 11.14
CA SER A 26 4.27 -16.18 10.47
C SER A 26 3.50 -16.67 9.23
N LYS A 27 2.84 -15.74 8.52
CA LYS A 27 1.95 -16.01 7.38
C LYS A 27 2.46 -15.34 6.11
N TYR A 28 2.35 -16.04 4.98
CA TYR A 28 2.58 -15.49 3.64
C TYR A 28 1.35 -14.75 3.15
N ILE A 29 1.41 -13.42 3.12
CA ILE A 29 0.31 -12.61 2.64
C ILE A 29 0.61 -12.14 1.23
N TYR A 30 -0.41 -12.21 0.39
CA TYR A 30 -0.35 -11.84 -1.00
C TYR A 30 -1.18 -10.58 -1.22
N ASN A 31 -0.63 -9.67 -2.02
CA ASN A 31 -1.32 -8.44 -2.37
C ASN A 31 -1.64 -8.38 -3.86
N TYR A 32 -2.87 -8.00 -4.13
CA TYR A 32 -3.28 -7.56 -5.45
C TYR A 32 -3.19 -6.04 -5.51
N THR A 33 -2.31 -5.56 -6.37
CA THR A 33 -2.18 -4.13 -6.64
C THR A 33 -3.09 -3.73 -7.81
N GLY A 34 -3.35 -2.43 -8.00
CA GLY A 34 -3.99 -1.90 -9.20
C GLY A 34 -2.98 -1.31 -10.18
N HIS A 35 -3.48 -0.65 -11.23
CA HIS A 35 -2.67 0.03 -12.25
C HIS A 35 -1.69 1.07 -11.67
N LEU A 36 -2.10 1.81 -10.64
CA LEU A 36 -1.26 2.80 -9.94
C LEU A 36 -0.52 2.20 -8.73
N VAL A 37 -0.39 0.87 -8.65
CA VAL A 37 0.25 0.19 -7.52
C VAL A 37 -0.47 0.39 -6.17
N ASN A 38 -1.73 0.85 -6.20
CA ASN A 38 -2.60 0.85 -5.02
C ASN A 38 -2.85 -0.58 -4.56
N VAL A 39 -2.60 -0.88 -3.30
CA VAL A 39 -2.91 -2.20 -2.73
C VAL A 39 -4.42 -2.28 -2.50
N ARG A 40 -5.11 -3.11 -3.29
CA ARG A 40 -6.59 -3.21 -3.31
C ARG A 40 -7.13 -4.40 -2.56
N LEU A 41 -6.43 -5.52 -2.56
CA LEU A 41 -6.85 -6.74 -1.86
C LEU A 41 -5.64 -7.42 -1.24
N ASN A 42 -5.77 -7.78 0.03
CA ASN A 42 -4.82 -8.62 0.75
C ASN A 42 -5.48 -9.98 0.96
N TYR A 43 -4.80 -11.06 0.63
CA TYR A 43 -5.33 -12.41 0.82
C TYR A 43 -4.31 -13.36 1.44
N PHE A 44 -4.82 -14.32 2.21
CA PHE A 44 -4.05 -15.39 2.83
C PHE A 44 -4.81 -16.70 2.66
N ASN A 45 -4.16 -17.75 2.15
CA ASN A 45 -4.77 -19.07 1.99
C ASN A 45 -6.15 -19.04 1.26
N ASN A 46 -6.26 -18.23 0.21
CA ASN A 46 -7.49 -17.95 -0.56
C ASN A 46 -8.61 -17.20 0.20
N GLU A 47 -8.37 -16.72 1.41
CA GLU A 47 -9.29 -15.86 2.16
C GLU A 47 -8.90 -14.39 1.99
N SER A 48 -9.87 -13.52 1.71
CA SER A 48 -9.69 -12.07 1.68
C SER A 48 -9.54 -11.52 3.10
N LEU A 49 -8.38 -10.93 3.40
CA LEU A 49 -8.10 -10.33 4.70
C LEU A 49 -8.55 -8.87 4.77
N GLU A 50 -8.34 -8.12 3.70
CA GLU A 50 -8.60 -6.68 3.68
C GLU A 50 -8.86 -6.23 2.25
N GLU A 51 -9.95 -5.49 2.04
CA GLU A 51 -10.23 -4.78 0.81
C GLU A 51 -10.01 -3.28 1.01
N ASN A 52 -9.33 -2.67 0.05
CA ASN A 52 -8.87 -1.30 0.13
C ASN A 52 -9.34 -0.53 -1.10
N ASN A 53 -10.29 0.38 -0.86
CA ASN A 53 -10.75 1.35 -1.83
C ASN A 53 -10.21 2.72 -1.45
N TYR A 54 -9.76 3.48 -2.44
CA TYR A 54 -9.16 4.80 -2.24
C TYR A 54 -9.90 5.83 -3.07
N TYR A 55 -10.11 7.00 -2.49
CA TYR A 55 -10.43 8.22 -3.23
C TYR A 55 -9.28 8.56 -4.20
N PRO A 56 -9.52 9.39 -5.22
CA PRO A 56 -8.49 9.75 -6.21
C PRO A 56 -7.17 10.25 -5.59
N PHE A 57 -7.27 11.01 -4.49
CA PHE A 57 -6.14 11.57 -3.74
C PHE A 57 -5.58 10.65 -2.63
N GLY A 58 -5.95 9.38 -2.62
CA GLY A 58 -5.31 8.37 -1.78
C GLY A 58 -5.86 8.22 -0.37
N LEU A 59 -6.89 8.99 0.00
CA LEU A 59 -7.63 8.74 1.23
C LEU A 59 -8.35 7.40 1.12
N LYS A 60 -8.12 6.51 2.09
CA LYS A 60 -8.78 5.20 2.12
C LYS A 60 -10.24 5.37 2.54
N HIS A 61 -11.14 4.73 1.81
CA HIS A 61 -12.55 4.66 2.20
C HIS A 61 -12.71 3.88 3.51
N GLN A 62 -13.63 4.32 4.36
CA GLN A 62 -13.99 3.62 5.60
C GLN A 62 -15.34 2.89 5.44
N GLY A 63 -15.54 1.83 6.23
CA GLY A 63 -16.85 1.15 6.33
C GLY A 63 -17.09 -0.04 5.38
N TYR A 64 -16.16 -0.36 4.48
CA TYR A 64 -16.32 -1.49 3.54
C TYR A 64 -15.85 -2.85 4.08
N THR A 65 -14.98 -2.87 5.09
CA THR A 65 -14.39 -4.09 5.63
C THR A 65 -14.51 -4.10 7.15
N ILE A 66 -15.04 -5.20 7.71
CA ILE A 66 -15.19 -5.43 9.16
C ILE A 66 -13.94 -6.10 9.74
N LEU A 67 -13.12 -6.73 8.89
CA LEU A 67 -11.90 -7.41 9.29
C LEU A 67 -10.83 -6.39 9.70
N SER A 68 -10.24 -6.62 10.87
CA SER A 68 -9.00 -5.98 11.28
C SER A 68 -7.91 -6.45 10.32
N GLY A 69 -7.69 -5.70 9.24
CA GLY A 69 -6.67 -5.99 8.23
C GLY A 69 -5.28 -6.15 8.83
N ASN A 70 -4.26 -6.42 8.01
CA ASN A 70 -2.93 -6.69 8.55
C ASN A 70 -2.24 -5.40 9.05
N PRO A 71 -2.06 -5.18 10.37
CA PRO A 71 -1.42 -3.96 10.87
C PRO A 71 0.08 -3.91 10.54
N SER A 72 0.70 -5.06 10.24
CA SER A 72 2.12 -5.13 9.88
C SER A 72 2.40 -4.71 8.44
N TYR A 73 1.37 -4.46 7.63
CA TYR A 73 1.56 -4.04 6.23
C TYR A 73 1.14 -2.58 6.04
N GLN A 74 2.14 -1.70 5.97
CA GLN A 74 1.96 -0.25 5.92
C GLN A 74 1.95 0.32 4.50
N TYR A 75 2.26 -0.47 3.47
CA TYR A 75 2.26 0.01 2.08
C TYR A 75 0.83 -0.02 1.51
N LYS A 76 0.32 1.11 1.04
CA LYS A 76 -1.11 1.24 0.66
C LYS A 76 -1.29 1.94 -0.70
N TYR A 77 -1.49 3.27 -0.69
CA TYR A 77 -1.68 4.08 -1.90
C TYR A 77 -0.35 4.31 -2.63
N ASN A 78 -0.36 4.19 -3.97
CA ASN A 78 0.80 4.30 -4.86
C ASN A 78 2.01 3.44 -4.44
N GLY A 79 1.77 2.35 -3.72
CA GLY A 79 2.83 1.52 -3.14
C GLY A 79 3.72 2.26 -2.15
N LYS A 80 3.21 3.32 -1.50
CA LYS A 80 3.92 4.10 -0.49
C LYS A 80 3.53 3.68 0.92
N GLU A 81 4.48 3.82 1.81
CA GLU A 81 4.33 3.49 3.22
C GLU A 81 3.53 4.57 3.93
N LEU A 82 2.44 4.18 4.58
CA LEU A 82 1.65 5.04 5.44
C LEU A 82 2.29 5.07 6.83
N GLN A 83 2.75 6.26 7.24
CA GLN A 83 3.33 6.49 8.54
C GLN A 83 2.24 6.56 9.63
N GLU A 84 2.63 6.42 10.90
CA GLU A 84 1.73 6.55 12.05
C GLU A 84 1.07 7.93 12.13
N THR A 85 1.69 8.95 11.53
CA THR A 85 1.15 10.31 11.40
C THR A 85 0.01 10.43 10.39
N GLY A 86 -0.32 9.37 9.66
CA GLY A 86 -1.34 9.38 8.60
C GLY A 86 -0.84 9.94 7.26
N MET A 87 0.47 10.21 7.13
CA MET A 87 1.07 10.70 5.90
C MET A 87 1.79 9.58 5.13
N TYR A 88 1.75 9.66 3.80
CA TYR A 88 2.50 8.75 2.94
C TYR A 88 3.94 9.22 2.76
N ASP A 89 4.89 8.31 2.98
CA ASP A 89 6.31 8.56 2.73
C ASP A 89 6.67 8.36 1.25
N TYR A 90 7.04 9.44 0.56
CA TYR A 90 7.54 9.41 -0.82
C TYR A 90 9.07 9.58 -0.90
N GLY A 91 9.77 9.53 0.23
CA GLY A 91 11.22 9.66 0.37
C GLY A 91 11.68 11.11 0.48
N ALA A 92 11.37 11.94 -0.52
CA ALA A 92 11.75 13.36 -0.49
C ALA A 92 10.76 14.23 0.29
N ARG A 93 9.49 13.81 0.37
CA ARG A 93 8.38 14.55 0.98
C ARG A 93 7.34 13.60 1.55
N PHE A 94 6.60 14.08 2.54
CA PHE A 94 5.38 13.43 3.02
C PHE A 94 4.15 13.95 2.27
N TYR A 95 3.28 13.04 1.85
CA TYR A 95 2.02 13.35 1.17
C TYR A 95 0.83 13.16 2.11
N ILE A 96 -0.04 14.18 2.16
CA ILE A 96 -1.25 14.21 2.98
C ILE A 96 -2.42 13.85 2.08
N SER A 97 -2.91 12.61 2.21
CA SER A 97 -4.01 12.08 1.39
C SER A 97 -5.33 12.78 1.64
N ASP A 98 -5.56 13.25 2.85
CA ASP A 98 -6.83 13.78 3.32
C ASP A 98 -7.21 15.07 2.59
N ILE A 99 -6.21 15.87 2.24
CA ILE A 99 -6.35 17.12 1.49
C ILE A 99 -5.69 17.06 0.10
N GLY A 100 -5.06 15.94 -0.25
CA GLY A 100 -4.40 15.71 -1.53
C GLY A 100 -3.19 16.59 -1.82
N ARG A 101 -2.37 16.92 -0.80
CA ARG A 101 -1.23 17.86 -0.96
C ARG A 101 0.07 17.34 -0.32
N TRP A 102 1.20 17.91 -0.71
CA TRP A 102 2.47 17.71 -0.04
C TRP A 102 2.53 18.48 1.28
N GLY A 103 3.12 17.88 2.31
CA GLY A 103 3.28 18.52 3.62
C GLY A 103 4.35 19.63 3.63
N VAL A 104 5.22 19.68 2.61
CA VAL A 104 6.27 20.68 2.45
C VAL A 104 6.41 21.10 0.98
N ILE A 105 6.99 22.28 0.75
CA ILE A 105 7.37 22.77 -0.57
C ILE A 105 8.45 21.85 -1.16
N ASP A 106 8.50 21.74 -2.49
CA ASP A 106 9.56 21.00 -3.17
C ASP A 106 10.94 21.62 -2.88
N PRO A 107 11.94 20.86 -2.40
CA PRO A 107 13.30 21.38 -2.18
C PRO A 107 13.97 21.95 -3.44
N LEU A 108 13.48 21.55 -4.61
CA LEU A 108 13.97 22.04 -5.90
C LEU A 108 13.02 23.06 -6.55
N ALA A 109 12.00 23.55 -5.83
CA ALA A 109 10.99 24.46 -6.38
C ALA A 109 11.58 25.72 -7.03
N GLU A 110 12.65 26.26 -6.46
CA GLU A 110 13.30 27.50 -6.92
C GLU A 110 14.53 27.26 -7.80
N LYS A 111 14.89 25.99 -8.05
CA LYS A 111 16.01 25.65 -8.92
C LYS A 111 15.50 25.47 -10.35
N THR A 112 15.47 26.57 -11.08
CA THR A 112 15.33 26.61 -12.55
C THR A 112 16.69 26.73 -13.22
#